data_AF-A0A7C1ZJ86-F1
#
_entry.id   AF-A0A7C1ZJ86-F1
#
_cell.length_a   1.000
_cell.length_b   1.000
_cell.length_c   1.000
_cell.angle_alpha   90.00
_cell.angle_beta   90.00
_cell.angle_gamma   90.00
#
_symmetry.space_group_name_H-M   'P 1'
#
loop_
_entity.id
_entity.type
_entity.pdbx_description
1 polymer ?
#
loop_
_entity_poly.entity_id
_entity_poly.type
_entity_poly.pdbx_seq_one_letter_code
_entity_poly.pdbx_strand_id
1 'polypeptide(L)'
;MEYFIEANSFAAPFFSDTSSGFIEADSPEQALLHFKDEYKHPCGLYAAVCYQDANAKHKGHKPLAKWVSNAAGVCKGKPEEGRVIVLLDETT
;
A
#
# COMPACT_ATOMS: atom_id res chain seq x y z
N MET A 1 7.36 15.43 0.70
CA MET A 1 8.03 14.54 1.67
C MET A 1 8.22 13.20 0.99
N GLU A 2 9.30 12.48 1.27
CA GLU A 2 9.48 11.13 0.74
C GLU A 2 8.81 10.13 1.68
N TYR A 3 8.03 9.20 1.12
CA TYR A 3 7.37 8.14 1.86
C TYR A 3 7.81 6.77 1.34
N PHE A 4 8.05 5.84 2.26
CA PHE A 4 8.36 4.46 1.90
C PHE A 4 7.08 3.65 1.78
N ILE A 5 6.83 3.10 0.59
CA ILE A 5 5.65 2.27 0.31
C ILE A 5 6.07 0.84 0.10
N GLU A 6 5.40 -0.06 0.81
CA GLU A 6 5.49 -1.49 0.60
C GLU A 6 4.17 -2.02 0.06
N ALA A 7 4.25 -2.72 -1.06
CA ALA A 7 3.11 -3.25 -1.78
C ALA A 7 3.18 -4.76 -1.96
N ASN A 8 2.01 -5.36 -1.95
CA ASN A 8 1.77 -6.76 -2.24
C ASN A 8 0.82 -6.86 -3.43
N SER A 9 1.16 -7.70 -4.40
CA SER A 9 0.30 -8.03 -5.54
C SER A 9 -0.75 -9.08 -5.20
N PHE A 10 -1.82 -9.17 -6.00
CA PHE A 10 -2.84 -10.23 -5.91
C PHE A 10 -2.33 -11.56 -6.51
N ALA A 11 -1.14 -11.99 -6.12
CA ALA A 11 -0.58 -13.22 -6.64
C ALA A 11 -1.08 -14.42 -5.83
N ALA A 12 -1.79 -15.30 -6.52
CA ALA A 12 -2.16 -16.64 -6.09
C ALA A 12 -0.91 -17.46 -5.68
N PRO A 13 -1.06 -18.65 -5.04
CA PRO A 13 -0.14 -19.22 -4.03
C PRO A 13 1.29 -19.61 -4.44
N PHE A 14 1.77 -19.20 -5.62
CA PHE A 14 3.09 -19.56 -6.15
C PHE A 14 4.05 -18.37 -6.38
N PHE A 15 3.57 -17.11 -6.48
CA PHE A 15 4.43 -15.96 -6.80
C PHE A 15 3.97 -14.65 -6.16
N SER A 16 3.90 -14.60 -4.82
CA SER A 16 3.71 -13.32 -4.10
C SER A 16 4.91 -12.40 -4.32
N ASP A 17 4.76 -11.47 -5.26
CA ASP A 17 5.74 -10.40 -5.45
C ASP A 17 5.44 -9.26 -4.50
N THR A 18 6.38 -9.04 -3.59
CA THR A 18 6.48 -7.85 -2.74
C THR A 18 7.28 -6.81 -3.50
N SER A 19 6.66 -5.66 -3.74
CA SER A 19 7.33 -4.49 -4.33
C SER A 19 7.46 -3.40 -3.29
N SER A 20 8.60 -2.73 -3.25
CA SER A 20 8.79 -1.57 -2.37
C SER A 20 9.35 -0.41 -3.17
N GLY A 21 8.87 0.80 -2.87
CA GLY A 21 9.28 2.02 -3.56
C GLY A 21 9.24 3.23 -2.63
N PHE A 22 9.94 4.27 -3.04
CA PHE A 22 9.88 5.58 -2.41
C PHE A 22 9.06 6.49 -3.31
N ILE A 23 8.06 7.17 -2.74
CA ILE A 23 7.21 8.09 -3.47
C ILE A 23 7.23 9.44 -2.76
N GLU A 24 7.51 10.49 -3.52
CA GLU A 24 7.39 11.85 -3.05
C GLU A 24 5.94 12.33 -3.16
N ALA A 25 5.36 12.75 -2.04
CA ALA A 25 4.02 13.30 -1.97
C ALA A 25 3.89 14.32 -0.83
N ASP A 26 2.80 15.08 -0.83
CA ASP A 26 2.46 16.00 0.26
C ASP A 26 1.74 15.29 1.42
N SER A 27 1.14 14.13 1.16
CA SER A 27 0.46 13.32 2.18
C SER A 27 0.66 11.81 1.95
N PRO A 28 0.59 10.97 3.02
CA PRO A 28 0.71 9.52 2.88
C PRO A 28 -0.42 8.90 2.03
N GLU A 29 -1.58 9.56 1.97
CA GLU A 29 -2.70 9.16 1.11
C GLU A 29 -2.37 9.36 -0.37
N GLN A 30 -1.84 10.54 -0.72
CA GLN A 30 -1.40 10.83 -2.08
C GLN A 30 -0.25 9.92 -2.50
N ALA A 31 0.68 9.62 -1.59
CA ALA A 31 1.77 8.68 -1.86
C ALA A 31 1.22 7.29 -2.26
N LEU A 32 0.21 6.78 -1.53
CA LEU A 32 -0.44 5.50 -1.86
C LEU A 32 -1.22 5.54 -3.18
N LEU A 33 -1.91 6.64 -3.46
CA LEU A 33 -2.64 6.83 -4.71
C LEU A 33 -1.68 6.87 -5.90
N HIS A 34 -0.59 7.65 -5.80
CA HIS A 34 0.45 7.70 -6.82
C HIS A 34 1.08 6.33 -7.05
N PHE A 35 1.43 5.61 -5.98
CA PHE A 35 1.97 4.25 -6.11
C PHE A 35 0.99 3.32 -6.80
N LYS A 36 -0.30 3.38 -6.46
CA LYS A 36 -1.35 2.59 -7.11
C LYS A 36 -1.46 2.91 -8.60
N ASP A 37 -1.48 4.19 -8.97
CA ASP A 37 -1.57 4.63 -10.37
C ASP A 37 -0.34 4.21 -11.20
N GLU A 38 0.84 4.17 -10.57
CA GLU A 38 2.07 3.69 -11.20
C GLU A 38 2.21 2.15 -11.21
N TYR A 39 1.42 1.44 -10.39
CA TYR A 39 1.52 0.00 -10.22
C TYR A 39 0.99 -0.77 -11.43
N LYS A 40 1.90 -1.17 -12.33
CA LYS A 40 1.59 -1.87 -13.58
C LYS A 40 1.66 -3.41 -13.50
N HIS A 41 1.51 -4.00 -12.32
CA HIS A 41 1.57 -5.46 -12.20
C HIS A 41 0.31 -6.13 -12.82
N PRO A 42 0.45 -7.17 -13.66
CA PRO A 42 -0.70 -7.80 -14.33
C PRO A 42 -1.72 -8.42 -13.38
N CYS A 43 -1.28 -8.83 -12.19
CA CYS A 43 -2.17 -9.37 -11.15
C CYS A 43 -2.89 -8.27 -10.33
N GLY A 44 -2.57 -7.00 -10.56
CA GLY A 44 -3.10 -5.89 -9.79
C GLY A 44 -2.51 -5.79 -8.37
N LEU A 45 -2.76 -4.64 -7.75
CA LEU A 45 -2.33 -4.34 -6.38
C LEU A 45 -3.33 -4.98 -5.39
N TYR A 46 -2.83 -5.78 -4.45
CA TYR A 46 -3.63 -6.35 -3.35
C TYR A 46 -3.67 -5.40 -2.17
N ALA A 47 -2.50 -4.97 -1.70
CA ALA A 47 -2.37 -4.03 -0.61
C ALA A 47 -1.11 -3.19 -0.79
N ALA A 48 -1.14 -1.95 -0.33
CA ALA A 48 0.02 -1.09 -0.19
C ALA A 48 0.00 -0.44 1.20
N VAL A 49 1.17 -0.30 1.80
CA VAL A 49 1.32 0.27 3.14
C VAL A 49 2.36 1.36 3.06
N CYS A 50 2.00 2.55 3.54
CA CYS A 50 2.83 3.73 3.57
C CYS A 50 3.44 3.91 4.95
N TYR A 51 4.75 4.01 4.97
CA TYR A 51 5.57 4.34 6.14
C TYR A 51 6.23 5.69 5.91
N GLN A 52 6.62 6.34 7.01
CA GLN A 52 7.39 7.57 6.93
C GLN A 52 8.74 7.33 6.24
N ASP A 53 9.42 6.22 6.59
CA ASP A 53 10.73 5.87 6.04
C ASP A 53 10.95 4.34 6.07
N ALA A 54 11.92 3.84 5.33
CA ALA A 54 12.34 2.43 5.37
C ALA A 54 12.80 2.00 6.79
N ASN A 55 13.37 2.93 7.56
CA ASN A 55 13.73 2.72 8.96
C ASN A 55 12.50 2.49 9.86
N ALA A 56 11.39 3.17 9.57
CA ALA A 56 10.16 3.01 10.33
C ALA A 56 9.61 1.59 10.19
N LYS A 57 9.64 1.03 8.96
CA LYS A 57 9.33 -0.39 8.72
C LYS A 57 10.26 -1.30 9.52
N HIS A 58 11.57 -1.11 9.42
CA HIS A 58 12.54 -2.03 10.04
C HIS A 58 12.48 -2.03 11.58
N LYS A 59 12.09 -0.90 12.16
CA LYS A 59 11.89 -0.74 13.61
C LYS A 59 10.50 -1.19 14.10
N GLY A 60 9.61 -1.61 13.21
CA GLY A 60 8.26 -2.04 13.56
C GLY A 60 7.31 -0.89 13.94
N HIS A 61 7.57 0.33 13.46
CA HIS A 61 6.66 1.46 13.66
C HIS A 61 5.34 1.25 12.90
N LYS A 62 4.27 1.84 13.43
CA LYS A 62 2.95 1.78 12.82
C LYS A 62 2.98 2.46 11.43
N PRO A 63 2.30 1.88 10.44
CA PRO A 63 2.13 2.53 9.15
C PRO A 63 1.23 3.75 9.26
N LEU A 64 1.52 4.79 8.47
CA LEU A 64 0.77 6.04 8.44
C LEU A 64 -0.55 5.90 7.68
N ALA A 65 -0.51 5.13 6.60
CA ALA A 65 -1.69 4.83 5.81
C ALA A 65 -1.53 3.44 5.18
N LYS A 66 -2.65 2.79 4.93
CA LYS A 66 -2.71 1.54 4.19
C LYS A 66 -3.77 1.64 3.12
N TRP A 67 -3.47 1.12 1.95
CA TRP A 67 -4.42 0.89 0.89
C TRP A 67 -4.64 -0.60 0.74
N VAL A 68 -5.90 -1.04 0.71
CA VAL A 68 -6.24 -2.44 0.48
C VAL A 68 -7.29 -2.53 -0.61
N SER A 69 -7.08 -3.45 -1.55
CA SER A 69 -8.04 -3.76 -2.59
C SER A 69 -9.25 -4.47 -2.00
N ASN A 70 -10.46 -4.15 -2.49
CA ASN A 70 -11.68 -4.84 -2.07
C ASN A 70 -11.65 -6.35 -2.35
N ALA A 71 -10.81 -6.78 -3.30
CA ALA A 71 -10.58 -8.19 -3.59
C ALA A 71 -9.93 -8.95 -2.41
N ALA A 72 -9.27 -8.26 -1.46
CA ALA A 72 -8.76 -8.85 -0.22
C ALA A 72 -9.88 -9.31 0.73
N GLY A 73 -11.05 -8.70 0.64
CA GLY A 73 -12.23 -9.07 1.44
C GLY A 73 -13.17 -10.05 0.74
N VAL A 74 -13.04 -10.23 -0.57
CA VAL A 74 -13.99 -11.00 -1.37
C VAL A 74 -13.24 -11.85 -2.39
N CYS A 75 -12.98 -13.10 -2.03
CA CYS A 75 -12.78 -14.19 -2.99
C CYS A 75 -14.07 -14.36 -3.82
N LYS A 76 -14.31 -13.48 -4.82
CA LYS A 76 -15.25 -13.58 -5.96
C LYS A 76 -15.58 -12.18 -6.48
N GLY A 77 -14.97 -11.78 -7.58
CA GLY A 77 -15.37 -10.57 -8.31
C GLY A 77 -14.20 -9.65 -8.57
N LYS A 78 -14.26 -8.95 -9.70
CA LYS A 78 -13.20 -8.10 -10.23
C LYS A 78 -12.70 -7.07 -9.19
N PRO A 79 -11.42 -6.66 -9.23
CA PRO A 79 -10.88 -5.66 -8.32
C PRO A 79 -11.50 -4.29 -8.64
N GLU A 80 -12.65 -3.97 -8.06
CA GLU A 80 -13.28 -2.66 -8.14
C GLU A 80 -12.97 -1.87 -6.86
N GLU A 81 -12.21 -0.79 -7.05
CA GLU A 81 -11.87 0.31 -6.11
C GLU A 81 -11.41 -0.09 -4.69
N GLY A 82 -10.10 -0.28 -4.50
CA GLY A 82 -9.54 -0.39 -3.15
C GLY A 82 -9.65 0.91 -2.34
N ARG A 83 -9.78 0.77 -1.02
CA ARG A 83 -9.99 1.86 -0.06
C ARG A 83 -8.67 2.27 0.59
N VAL A 84 -8.40 3.58 0.60
CA VAL A 84 -7.35 4.15 1.46
C VAL A 84 -7.87 4.19 2.90
N ILE A 85 -7.15 3.57 3.82
CA ILE A 85 -7.39 3.63 5.26
C ILE A 85 -6.20 4.36 5.86
N VAL A 86 -6.47 5.60 6.27
CA VAL A 86 -5.50 6.41 6.98
C VAL A 86 -5.41 5.91 8.42
N LEU A 87 -4.20 5.59 8.86
CA LEU A 87 -3.88 5.16 10.22
C LEU A 87 -3.08 6.29 10.87
N LEU A 88 -3.69 7.46 10.95
CA LEU A 88 -3.13 8.54 11.76
C LEU A 88 -3.29 8.10 13.22
N ASP A 89 -2.16 7.87 13.87
CA ASP A 89 -2.11 7.69 15.31
C ASP A 89 -2.51 9.04 15.92
N GLU A 90 -3.71 9.12 16.48
CA GLU A 90 -4.18 10.26 17.27
C GLU A 90 -3.36 10.30 18.56
N THR A 91 -2.10 10.75 18.47
CA THR A 91 -1.33 11.17 19.63
C THR A 91 -1.41 12.69 19.71
N THR A 92 -2.54 13.17 20.26
CA THR A 92 -2.60 14.43 21.00
C THR A 92 -2.43 14.13 22.47
#